data_AF-A0A950FAM6-F1
#
_entry.id   AF-A0A950FAM6-F1
#
_cell.length_a   1.000
_cell.length_b   1.000
_cell.length_c   1.000
_cell.angle_alpha   90.00
_cell.angle_beta   90.00
_cell.angle_gamma   90.00
#
_symmetry.space_group_name_H-M   'P 1'
#
loop_
_entity.id
_entity.type
_entity.pdbx_description
1 polymer ?
#
loop_
_entity_poly.entity_id
_entity_poly.type
_entity_poly.pdbx_seq_one_letter_code
_entity_poly.pdbx_strand_id
1 'polypeptide(L)' 'HEGHQFISDNGNLIFDCRVTPIRSPARLERSLLAVPGVVGTGLFLGVADVVLVISSVGKITTLRRSR' A
#
# COMPACT_ATOMS: atom_id res chain seq x y z
N HIS A 1 -6.32 -22.88 -2.45
CA HIS A 1 -6.99 -21.61 -2.79
C HIS A 1 -7.44 -21.71 -4.23
N GLU A 2 -8.70 -22.10 -4.43
CA GLU A 2 -9.33 -22.10 -5.75
C GLU A 2 -9.37 -20.65 -6.25
N GLY A 3 -8.99 -20.43 -7.51
CA GLY A 3 -8.63 -19.13 -8.10
C GLY A 3 -9.78 -18.14 -8.28
N HIS A 4 -10.55 -17.90 -7.23
CA HIS A 4 -11.56 -16.86 -7.18
C HIS A 4 -10.90 -15.50 -6.98
N GLN A 5 -11.27 -14.54 -7.82
CA GLN A 5 -10.83 -13.16 -7.68
C GLN A 5 -11.33 -12.60 -6.35
N PHE A 6 -10.45 -11.93 -5.61
CA PHE A 6 -10.85 -11.27 -4.37
C PHE A 6 -11.71 -10.04 -4.69
N ILE A 7 -12.90 -9.99 -4.10
CA ILE A 7 -13.80 -8.84 -4.14
C ILE A 7 -13.73 -8.14 -2.79
N SER A 8 -13.39 -6.84 -2.82
CA SER A 8 -13.42 -5.99 -1.63
C SER A 8 -14.85 -5.73 -1.13
N ASP A 9 -15.00 -5.24 0.11
CA ASP A 9 -16.29 -4.84 0.67
C ASP A 9 -17.03 -3.79 -0.18
N ASN A 10 -16.27 -2.99 -0.93
CA ASN A 10 -16.81 -1.99 -1.85
C ASN A 10 -17.17 -2.55 -3.24
N GLY A 11 -17.11 -3.87 -3.42
CA GLY A 11 -17.46 -4.56 -4.67
C GLY A 11 -16.39 -4.48 -5.77
N ASN A 12 -15.20 -3.92 -5.47
CA ASN A 12 -14.12 -3.79 -6.45
C ASN A 12 -13.18 -5.00 -6.43
N LEU A 13 -12.62 -5.32 -7.60
CA LEU A 13 -11.53 -6.29 -7.75
C LEU A 13 -10.22 -5.72 -7.20
N ILE A 14 -9.40 -6.59 -6.59
CA ILE A 14 -8.02 -6.27 -6.23
C ILE A 14 -7.07 -6.98 -7.18
N PHE A 15 -6.19 -6.21 -7.83
CA PHE A 15 -5.10 -6.73 -8.64
C PHE A 15 -3.79 -6.70 -7.84
N ASP A 16 -3.30 -7.88 -7.46
CA ASP A 16 -1.99 -8.02 -6.81
C ASP A 16 -0.87 -8.03 -7.86
N CYS A 17 -0.08 -6.96 -7.88
CA CYS A 17 1.06 -6.83 -8.79
C CYS A 17 2.37 -7.10 -8.05
N ARG A 18 3.18 -8.03 -8.56
CA ARG A 18 4.57 -8.14 -8.13
C ARG A 18 5.36 -6.96 -8.70
N VAL A 19 5.88 -6.12 -7.82
CA VAL A 19 6.67 -4.94 -8.19
C VAL A 19 8.13 -5.10 -7.78
N THR A 20 9.02 -4.43 -8.50
CA THR A 20 10.41 -4.19 -8.06
C THR A 20 10.45 -2.94 -7.17
N PRO A 21 11.59 -2.58 -6.55
CA PRO A 21 11.68 -1.36 -5.77
C PRO A 21 11.17 -0.12 -6.54
N ILE A 22 10.13 0.51 -6.00
CA ILE A 22 9.45 1.63 -6.64
C ILE A 22 10.29 2.91 -6.45
N ARG A 23 10.93 3.39 -7.53
CA ARG A 23 11.81 4.57 -7.48
C ARG A 23 11.08 5.87 -7.16
N SER A 24 9.85 6.03 -7.64
CA SER A 24 9.04 7.24 -7.41
C SER A 24 7.60 6.85 -7.11
N PRO A 25 7.28 6.56 -5.84
CA PRO A 25 5.94 6.10 -5.45
C PRO A 25 4.84 7.09 -5.82
N ALA A 26 5.06 8.40 -5.60
CA ALA A 26 4.08 9.43 -5.91
C ALA A 26 3.79 9.56 -7.42
N ARG A 27 4.81 9.35 -8.27
CA ARG A 27 4.60 9.33 -9.72
C ARG A 27 3.81 8.09 -10.13
N LEU A 28 4.18 6.93 -9.59
CA LEU A 28 3.49 5.66 -9.88
C LEU A 28 2.02 5.73 -9.47
N GLU A 29 1.72 6.19 -8.25
CA GLU A 29 0.36 6.36 -7.75
C GLU A 29 -0.47 7.24 -8.71
N ARG A 30 0.05 8.42 -9.07
CA ARG A 30 -0.62 9.34 -9.99
C ARG A 30 -0.88 8.69 -11.35
N SER A 31 0.08 7.93 -11.88
CA SER A 31 -0.08 7.24 -13.16
C SER A 31 -1.12 6.11 -13.08
N LEU A 32 -1.19 5.36 -11.98
CA LEU A 32 -2.18 4.31 -11.79
C LEU A 32 -3.59 4.90 -11.63
N LEU A 33 -3.76 5.94 -10.82
CA LEU A 33 -5.04 6.62 -10.63
C LEU A 33 -5.55 7.31 -11.90
N ALA A 34 -4.68 7.60 -12.87
CA ALA A 34 -5.07 8.13 -14.16
C ALA A 34 -5.68 7.08 -15.11
N VAL A 35 -5.55 5.78 -14.81
CA VAL A 35 -6.13 4.70 -15.61
C VAL A 35 -7.63 4.55 -15.29
N PRO A 36 -8.53 4.66 -16.28
CA PRO A 36 -9.96 4.46 -16.05
C PRO A 36 -10.26 3.10 -15.42
N GLY A 37 -11.09 3.09 -14.38
CA GLY A 37 -11.43 1.88 -13.62
C GLY A 37 -10.51 1.59 -12.43
N VAL A 38 -9.37 2.28 -12.29
CA VAL A 38 -8.58 2.22 -11.05
C VAL A 38 -9.24 3.08 -9.98
N VAL A 39 -9.78 2.43 -8.96
CA VAL A 39 -10.46 3.12 -7.84
C VAL A 39 -9.48 3.65 -6.80
N GLY A 40 -8.35 2.97 -6.61
CA GLY A 40 -7.34 3.31 -5.61
C GLY A 40 -6.07 2.49 -5.78
N THR A 41 -5.07 2.77 -4.94
CA THR A 41 -3.82 2.00 -4.89
C THR A 41 -3.49 1.62 -3.45
N GLY A 42 -2.59 0.64 -3.28
CA GLY A 42 -2.05 0.29 -1.96
C GLY A 42 -0.93 1.21 -1.46
N LEU A 43 -0.68 2.35 -2.11
CA LEU A 43 0.39 3.28 -1.72
C LEU A 43 -0.11 4.29 -0.68
N PHE A 44 0.29 4.12 0.58
CA PHE A 44 -0.07 5.03 1.67
C PHE A 44 0.98 6.14 1.83
N LEU A 45 1.06 7.03 0.84
CA LEU A 45 2.11 8.06 0.79
C LEU A 45 1.79 9.25 1.70
N GLY A 46 2.68 9.52 2.66
CA GLY A 46 2.60 10.71 3.49
C GLY A 46 1.40 10.76 4.45
N VAL A 47 0.82 9.61 4.79
CA VAL A 47 -0.32 9.51 5.71
C VAL A 47 0.05 8.92 7.08
N ALA A 48 1.17 8.20 7.18
CA ALA A 48 1.62 7.63 8.45
C ALA A 48 2.43 8.64 9.27
N ASP A 49 1.91 9.06 10.42
CA ASP A 49 2.62 9.92 11.38
C ASP A 49 3.49 9.12 12.37
N VAL A 50 3.06 7.88 12.67
CA VAL A 50 3.70 6.99 13.64
C VAL A 50 3.73 5.57 13.08
N VAL A 51 4.88 4.90 13.18
CA VAL A 51 5.04 3.47 12.88
C VAL A 51 5.59 2.76 14.11
N LEU A 52 4.91 1.71 14.55
CA LEU A 52 5.37 0.84 15.64
C LEU A 52 6.01 -0.41 15.04
N VAL A 53 7.29 -0.62 15.32
CA VAL A 53 8.04 -1.80 14.85
C VAL A 53 8.38 -2.68 16.04
N ILE A 54 7.93 -3.93 16.02
CA ILE A 54 8.26 -4.93 17.04
C ILE A 54 9.34 -5.85 16.49
N SER A 55 10.46 -5.94 17.20
CA SER A 55 11.53 -6.89 16.88
C SER A 55 11.16 -8.32 17.30
N SER A 56 11.87 -9.32 16.77
CA SER A 56 11.67 -10.73 17.14
C SER A 56 11.86 -11.03 18.63
N VAL A 57 12.55 -10.15 19.37
CA VAL A 57 12.76 -10.25 20.82
C VAL A 57 11.78 -9.41 21.64
N GLY A 58 10.72 -8.89 21.01
CA GLY A 58 9.63 -8.17 21.69
C GLY A 58 9.89 -6.68 21.97
N LYS A 59 11.07 -6.14 21.63
CA LYS A 59 11.33 -4.70 21.75
C LYS A 59 10.49 -3.92 20.74
N ILE A 60 9.75 -2.92 21.23
CA ILE A 60 8.97 -1.97 20.41
C ILE A 60 9.80 -0.72 20.12
N THR A 61 9.88 -0.32 18.85
CA THR A 61 10.47 0.94 18.41
C THR A 61 9.39 1.81 17.76
N THR A 62 9.27 3.05 18.20
CA THR A 62 8.35 4.03 17.60
C THR A 62 9.12 4.91 16.63
N LEU A 63 8.78 4.84 15.35
CA LEU A 63 9.24 5.78 14.33
C LEU A 63 8.18 6.87 14.19
N ARG A 64 8.58 8.13 14.21
CA ARG A 64 7.69 9.27 13.99
C ARG A 64 8.12 10.00 12.74
N ARG A 65 7.15 10.48 11.96
CA ARG A 65 7.42 11.34 10.81
C ARG A 65 8.16 12.59 11.27
N SER A 66 9.30 12.89 10.65
CA SER A 66 9.96 14.19 10.78
C SER A 66 9.03 15.25 10.18
N ARG A 67 8.70 16.27 10.99
CA ARG A 67 7.95 17.44 10.50
C ARG A 67 8.70 18.14 9.38
#